data_AF-A0A972ZPS3-F1
#
_entry.id   AF-A0A972ZPS3-F1
#
_cell.length_a   1.000
_cell.length_b   1.000
_cell.length_c   1.000
_cell.angle_alpha   90.00
_cell.angle_beta   90.00
_cell.angle_gamma   90.00
#
_symmetry.space_group_name_H-M   'P 1'
#
loop_
_entity.id
_entity.type
_entity.pdbx_description
1 polymer ?
#
loop_
_entity_poly.entity_id
_entity_poly.type
_entity_poly.pdbx_seq_one_letter_code
_entity_poly.pdbx_strand_id
1 'polypeptide(L)'
;LSTIPNISSGKFTKEDIKQNKVNLLFFGNFYKMNYEEYKWAVEELMKNDEFLYSTMIKDQYSLGKVLAKKYKLLRIAYNVFMYGLILSVIAFVLAFTIV
;
A
#
# COMPACT_ATOMS: atom_id res chain seq x y z
N LEU A 1 -14.02 -6.86 -10.84
CA LEU A 1 -14.28 -6.52 -9.42
C LEU A 1 -13.01 -6.27 -8.56
N SER A 2 -11.78 -6.39 -9.09
CA SER A 2 -10.53 -6.27 -8.30
C SER A 2 -9.89 -4.88 -8.23
N THR A 3 -10.53 -3.85 -8.78
CA THR A 3 -10.01 -2.47 -8.83
C THR A 3 -10.64 -1.55 -7.79
N ILE A 4 -11.62 -2.02 -7.02
CA ILE A 4 -12.24 -1.21 -5.97
C ILE A 4 -11.42 -1.42 -4.69
N PRO A 5 -10.58 -0.44 -4.29
CA PRO A 5 -9.88 -0.54 -3.01
C PRO A 5 -10.92 -0.60 -1.89
N ASN A 6 -10.64 -1.40 -0.87
CA ASN A 6 -11.43 -1.37 0.37
C ASN A 6 -11.09 -0.06 1.09
N ILE A 7 -11.78 1.00 0.70
CA ILE A 7 -11.63 2.33 1.28
C ILE A 7 -12.37 2.36 2.61
N SER A 8 -11.64 2.71 3.65
CA SER A 8 -12.22 3.21 4.90
C SER A 8 -13.23 4.32 4.59
N SER A 9 -14.26 4.45 5.42
CA SER A 9 -15.40 5.37 5.22
C SER A 9 -14.98 6.83 5.01
N GLY A 10 -13.75 7.20 5.41
CA GLY A 10 -13.12 8.49 5.11
C GLY A 10 -13.82 9.68 5.79
N LYS A 11 -14.68 9.42 6.77
CA LYS A 11 -15.36 10.40 7.60
C LYS A 11 -15.24 9.97 9.05
N PHE A 12 -14.58 10.79 9.85
CA PHE A 12 -14.41 10.58 11.28
C PHE A 12 -14.97 11.78 12.04
N THR A 13 -15.54 11.53 13.21
CA THR A 13 -16.04 12.60 14.06
C THR A 13 -14.89 13.22 14.86
N LYS A 14 -15.05 14.45 15.34
CA LYS A 14 -14.03 15.12 16.18
C LYS A 14 -13.81 14.34 17.48
N GLU A 15 -14.83 13.63 17.93
CA GLU A 15 -14.83 12.76 19.10
C GLU A 15 -13.97 11.51 18.87
N ASP A 16 -13.99 10.90 17.68
CA ASP A 16 -13.14 9.76 17.34
C ASP A 16 -11.64 10.12 17.28
N ILE A 17 -11.36 11.35 16.83
CA ILE A 17 -10.00 11.93 16.78
C ILE A 17 -9.51 12.20 18.20
N LYS A 18 -10.33 12.83 19.05
CA LYS A 18 -10.01 13.05 20.48
C LYS A 18 -9.84 11.74 21.26
N GLN A 19 -10.58 10.70 20.88
CA GLN A 19 -10.45 9.37 21.48
C GLN A 19 -9.28 8.57 20.92
N ASN A 20 -8.45 9.13 20.04
CA ASN A 20 -7.29 8.44 19.48
C ASN A 20 -7.67 7.08 18.86
N LYS A 21 -8.80 7.02 18.15
CA LYS A 21 -9.28 5.78 17.49
C LYS A 21 -8.97 5.75 16.00
N VAL A 22 -8.47 6.86 15.44
CA VAL A 22 -8.35 7.05 14.00
C VAL A 22 -6.88 7.16 13.60
N ASN A 23 -6.45 6.29 12.68
CA ASN A 23 -5.14 6.43 12.04
C ASN A 23 -5.22 7.53 10.97
N LEU A 24 -4.93 8.77 11.36
CA LEU A 24 -4.94 9.93 10.45
C LEU A 24 -3.75 9.97 9.48
N LEU A 25 -2.74 9.12 9.66
CA LEU A 25 -1.60 9.02 8.75
C LEU A 25 -1.90 8.12 7.54
N PHE A 26 -2.93 7.28 7.63
CA PHE A 26 -3.35 6.44 6.53
C PHE A 26 -4.17 7.23 5.49
N PHE A 27 -3.71 7.25 4.23
CA PHE A 27 -4.34 8.01 3.15
C PHE A 27 -5.84 7.74 2.97
N GLY A 28 -6.28 6.49 3.17
CA GLY A 28 -7.69 6.12 3.03
C GLY A 28 -8.60 6.72 4.09
N ASN A 29 -8.03 7.28 5.17
CA ASN A 29 -8.78 7.90 6.26
C ASN A 29 -8.94 9.41 6.08
N PHE A 30 -7.98 10.09 5.44
CA PHE A 30 -8.02 11.55 5.27
C PHE A 30 -8.33 12.05 3.85
N TYR A 31 -8.40 11.18 2.83
CA TYR A 31 -8.57 11.62 1.41
C TYR A 31 -9.84 12.44 1.11
N LYS A 32 -10.83 12.44 2.02
CA LYS A 32 -12.07 13.22 1.94
C LYS A 32 -12.13 14.42 2.89
N MET A 33 -11.10 14.62 3.71
CA MET A 33 -11.04 15.73 4.67
C MET A 33 -10.56 17.01 4.00
N ASN A 34 -11.05 18.16 4.47
CA ASN A 34 -10.46 19.44 4.06
C ASN A 34 -9.13 19.68 4.82
N TYR A 35 -8.31 20.59 4.30
CA TYR A 35 -6.98 20.86 4.86
C TYR A 35 -7.02 21.33 6.32
N GLU A 36 -7.97 22.21 6.68
CA GLU A 36 -8.08 22.75 8.04
C GLU A 36 -8.46 21.66 9.06
N GLU A 37 -9.38 20.77 8.69
CA GLU A 37 -9.77 19.62 9.50
C GLU A 37 -8.61 18.64 9.67
N TYR A 38 -7.87 18.38 8.59
CA TYR A 38 -6.69 17.51 8.62
C TYR A 38 -5.60 18.10 9.51
N LYS A 39 -5.28 19.39 9.33
CA LYS A 39 -4.28 20.11 10.11
C LYS A 39 -4.62 20.07 11.60
N TRP A 40 -5.85 20.43 11.97
CA TRP A 40 -6.31 20.37 13.36
C TRP A 40 -6.20 18.97 13.95
N ALA A 41 -6.58 17.94 13.18
CA ALA A 41 -6.56 16.56 13.64
C ALA A 41 -5.13 16.03 13.85
N VAL A 42 -4.18 16.44 12.99
CA VAL A 42 -2.75 16.13 13.14
C VAL A 42 -2.15 16.87 14.33
N GLU A 43 -2.45 18.16 14.49
CA GLU A 43 -2.00 18.95 15.65
C GLU A 43 -2.54 18.38 16.97
N GLU A 44 -3.78 17.88 16.99
CA GLU A 44 -4.34 17.18 18.16
C GLU A 44 -3.64 15.84 18.41
N LEU A 45 -3.30 15.09 17.36
CA LEU A 45 -2.53 13.85 17.49
C LEU A 45 -1.13 14.08 18.07
N MET A 46 -0.49 15.19 17.69
CA MET A 46 0.84 15.58 18.17
C MET A 46 0.86 15.91 19.68
N LYS A 47 -0.30 16.11 20.31
CA LYS A 47 -0.39 16.27 21.77
C LYS A 47 -0.28 14.94 22.52
N ASN A 48 -0.46 13.81 21.83
CA ASN A 48 -0.37 12.48 22.41
C ASN A 48 0.72 11.66 21.70
N ASP A 49 1.95 11.79 22.20
CA ASP A 49 3.13 11.14 21.65
C ASP A 49 2.97 9.61 21.54
N GLU A 50 2.45 8.94 22.57
CA GLU A 50 2.28 7.48 22.59
C GLU A 50 1.36 7.01 21.47
N PHE A 51 0.25 7.72 21.26
CA PHE A 51 -0.66 7.40 20.17
C PHE A 51 -0.09 7.72 18.79
N LEU A 52 0.63 8.83 18.67
CA LEU A 52 1.33 9.21 17.44
C LEU A 52 2.34 8.13 17.02
N TYR A 53 3.20 7.69 17.94
CA TYR A 53 4.17 6.62 17.68
C TYR A 53 3.50 5.29 17.31
N SER A 54 2.46 4.89 18.05
CA SER A 54 1.68 3.68 17.74
C SER A 54 1.06 3.73 16.34
N THR A 55 0.57 4.90 15.94
CA THR A 55 -0.03 5.14 14.63
C THR A 55 1.01 5.06 13.51
N MET A 56 2.19 5.68 13.69
CA MET A 56 3.31 5.58 12.74
C MET A 56 3.80 4.14 12.56
N ILE A 57 3.93 3.37 13.66
CA ILE A 57 4.33 1.96 13.61
C ILE A 57 3.33 1.13 12.78
N LYS A 58 2.03 1.32 13.03
CA LYS A 58 0.97 0.62 12.28
C LYS A 58 0.98 0.97 10.79
N ASP A 59 1.18 2.25 10.47
CA ASP A 59 1.24 2.70 9.08
C ASP A 59 2.45 2.10 8.36
N GLN A 60 3.65 2.21 8.95
CA GLN A 60 4.88 1.63 8.41
C GLN A 60 4.75 0.11 8.17
N TYR A 61 4.18 -0.62 9.13
CA TYR A 61 3.94 -2.07 9.00
C TYR A 61 2.97 -2.38 7.83
N SER A 62 1.90 -1.59 7.72
CA SER A 62 0.89 -1.77 6.67
C SER A 62 1.47 -1.49 5.28
N LEU A 63 2.25 -0.41 5.14
CA LEU A 63 2.98 -0.09 3.92
C LEU A 63 3.94 -1.23 3.54
N GLY A 64 4.72 -1.75 4.49
CA GLY A 64 5.62 -2.87 4.27
C GLY A 64 4.92 -4.12 3.74
N LYS A 65 3.74 -4.46 4.27
CA LYS A 65 2.95 -5.62 3.83
C LYS A 65 2.41 -5.44 2.40
N VAL A 66 1.92 -4.25 2.06
CA VAL A 66 1.44 -3.95 0.71
C VAL A 66 2.60 -4.01 -0.29
N LEU A 67 3.76 -3.49 0.10
CA LEU A 67 4.97 -3.54 -0.72
C LEU A 67 5.39 -4.98 -1.00
N ALA A 68 5.47 -5.82 0.03
CA ALA A 68 5.79 -7.24 -0.11
C ALA A 68 4.86 -7.95 -1.11
N LYS A 69 3.55 -7.66 -1.08
CA LYS A 69 2.60 -8.21 -2.04
C LYS A 69 2.89 -7.75 -3.48
N LYS A 70 3.16 -6.47 -3.71
CA LYS A 70 3.50 -5.92 -5.04
C LYS A 70 4.78 -6.56 -5.59
N TYR A 71 5.82 -6.65 -4.76
CA TYR A 71 7.10 -7.27 -5.15
C TYR A 71 6.96 -8.77 -5.42
N LYS A 72 6.11 -9.48 -4.68
CA LYS A 72 5.83 -10.90 -4.95
C LYS A 72 5.20 -11.10 -6.33
N LEU A 73 4.20 -10.28 -6.68
CA LEU A 73 3.58 -10.32 -8.00
C LEU A 73 4.58 -9.99 -9.12
N LEU A 74 5.40 -8.97 -8.92
CA LEU A 74 6.43 -8.58 -9.88
C LEU A 74 7.46 -9.70 -10.09
N ARG A 75 7.89 -10.36 -9.02
CA ARG A 75 8.81 -11.51 -9.10
C ARG A 75 8.22 -12.67 -9.88
N ILE A 76 6.94 -12.97 -9.70
CA ILE A 76 6.26 -14.03 -10.45
C ILE A 76 6.21 -13.68 -11.95
N ALA A 77 5.80 -12.45 -12.29
CA ALA A 77 5.76 -11.99 -13.67
C ALA A 77 7.14 -12.06 -14.34
N TYR A 78 8.19 -11.63 -13.64
CA TYR A 78 9.56 -11.70 -14.12
C TYR A 78 10.02 -13.14 -14.38
N ASN A 79 9.73 -14.06 -13.46
CA ASN A 79 10.10 -15.46 -13.64
C ASN A 79 9.40 -16.08 -14.86
N VAL A 80 8.09 -15.85 -15.01
CA VAL A 80 7.32 -16.35 -16.17
C VAL A 80 7.88 -15.79 -17.48
N PHE A 81 8.15 -14.48 -17.53
CA PHE A 81 8.76 -13.84 -18.69
C PHE A 81 10.14 -14.42 -19.01
N MET A 82 10.99 -14.59 -17.99
CA MET A 82 12.34 -15.14 -18.15
C MET A 82 12.32 -16.57 -18.71
N TYR A 83 11.48 -17.45 -18.18
CA TYR A 83 11.34 -18.81 -18.71
C TYR A 83 10.83 -18.82 -20.15
N GLY A 84 9.86 -17.97 -20.48
CA GLY A 84 9.35 -17.83 -21.84
C GLY A 84 10.42 -17.35 -22.83
N LEU A 85 11.25 -16.39 -22.43
CA LEU A 85 12.35 -15.88 -23.25
C LEU A 85 13.40 -16.96 -23.49
N ILE A 86 13.84 -17.67 -22.44
CA ILE A 86 14.82 -18.76 -22.56
C ILE A 86 14.29 -19.86 -23.48
N LEU A 87 13.03 -20.28 -23.30
CA LEU A 87 12.41 -21.32 -24.13
C LEU A 87 12.35 -20.90 -25.62
N SER A 88 12.03 -19.63 -25.87
CA SER A 88 11.99 -19.07 -27.23
C SER A 88 13.37 -19.08 -27.89
N VAL A 89 14.42 -18.70 -27.15
CA VAL A 89 15.81 -18.73 -27.64
C VAL A 89 16.26 -20.16 -27.94
N ILE A 90 15.97 -21.12 -27.05
CA ILE A 90 16.33 -22.53 -27.26
C ILE A 90 15.59 -23.10 -28.48
N ALA A 91 14.28 -22.85 -28.60
CA ALA A 91 13.49 -23.30 -29.75
C ALA A 91 14.02 -22.73 -31.07
N PHE A 92 14.41 -21.46 -31.08
CA PHE A 92 15.01 -20.81 -32.24
C PHE A 92 16.34 -21.46 -32.63
N VAL A 93 17.25 -21.70 -31.66
CA VAL A 93 18.53 -22.36 -31.93
C VAL A 93 18.31 -23.78 -32.47
N LEU A 94 17.44 -24.56 -31.84
CA LEU A 94 17.14 -25.93 -32.28
C LEU A 94 16.57 -25.96 -33.70
N ALA A 95 15.63 -25.08 -34.02
CA ALA A 95 15.06 -24.97 -35.36
C ALA A 95 16.14 -24.66 -36.41
N PHE A 96 17.07 -23.75 -36.12
CA PHE A 96 18.17 -23.41 -37.03
C PHE A 96 19.25 -24.49 -37.15
N THR A 97 19.42 -25.34 -36.15
CA THR A 97 20.39 -26.45 -36.22
C THR A 97 19.83 -27.71 -36.89
N ILE A 98 18.51 -27.88 -36.90
CA ILE A 98 17.82 -29.03 -37.49
C ILE A 98 17.45 -28.79 -38.96
N VAL A 99 17.21 -27.52 -39.33
CA VAL A 99 16.98 -27.06 -40.71
C VAL A 99 18.32 -26.87 -41.43
#